data_AF-A0A2V6BWI5-F1
#
_entry.id   AF-A0A2V6BWI5-F1
#
_cell.length_a   1.000
_cell.length_b   1.000
_cell.length_c   1.000
_cell.angle_alpha   90.00
_cell.angle_beta   90.00
_cell.angle_gamma   90.00
#
_symmetry.space_group_name_H-M   'P 1'
#
loop_
_entity.id
_entity.type
_entity.pdbx_description
1 polymer ?
#
loop_
_entity_poly.entity_id
_entity_poly.type
_entity_poly.pdbx_seq_one_letter_code
_entity_poly.pdbx_strand_id
1 'polypeptide(L)' 'MGIITPQQFEMLLPLACAWAAEQERTILQTGVGLQDSQLADARRVGVARPDRIRLFRVVRIPSPTHPDLAAAASAT' A
#
# COMPACT_ATOMS: atom_id res chain seq x y z
N MET A 1 -10.92 -18.36 -11.83
CA MET A 1 -10.67 -17.55 -10.63
C MET A 1 -9.71 -18.32 -9.75
N GLY A 2 -8.46 -17.89 -9.62
CA GLY A 2 -7.46 -18.63 -8.83
C GLY A 2 -7.67 -18.31 -7.36
N ILE A 3 -8.27 -19.23 -6.59
CA ILE A 3 -8.41 -19.07 -5.14
C ILE A 3 -7.07 -19.41 -4.50
N ILE A 4 -6.49 -18.45 -3.77
CA ILE A 4 -5.29 -18.67 -2.93
C ILE A 4 -5.70 -19.56 -1.75
N THR A 5 -5.02 -20.67 -1.54
CA THR A 5 -5.28 -21.55 -0.38
C THR A 5 -4.76 -20.91 0.91
N PRO A 6 -5.27 -21.30 2.09
CA PRO A 6 -4.74 -20.80 3.37
C PRO A 6 -3.22 -20.97 3.50
N GLN A 7 -2.68 -22.12 3.08
CA GLN A 7 -1.24 -22.38 3.11
C GLN A 7 -0.46 -21.46 2.16
N GLN A 8 -0.98 -21.20 0.97
CA GLN A 8 -0.38 -20.23 0.05
C GLN A 8 -0.45 -18.81 0.61
N PHE A 9 -1.54 -18.45 1.30
CA PHE A 9 -1.68 -17.16 1.95
C PHE A 9 -0.60 -16.96 3.02
N GLU A 10 -0.38 -17.95 3.89
CA GLU A 10 0.69 -17.91 4.90
C GLU A 10 2.09 -17.73 4.28
N MET A 11 2.35 -18.36 3.13
CA MET A 11 3.60 -18.18 2.39
C MET A 11 3.72 -16.81 1.73
N LEU A 12 2.62 -16.26 1.22
CA LEU A 12 2.61 -14.99 0.48
C LEU A 12 2.57 -13.77 1.42
N LEU A 13 2.04 -13.90 2.63
CA LEU A 13 1.85 -12.79 3.55
C LEU A 13 3.17 -12.06 3.88
N PRO A 14 4.30 -12.72 4.19
CA PRO A 14 5.58 -12.03 4.40
C PRO A 14 6.05 -11.27 3.16
N LEU A 15 5.85 -11.83 1.97
CA LEU A 15 6.20 -11.17 0.70
C LEU A 15 5.34 -9.93 0.47
N ALA A 16 4.04 -10.01 0.77
CA ALA A 16 3.11 -8.90 0.67
C ALA A 16 3.48 -7.77 1.63
N CYS A 17 3.82 -8.11 2.88
CA CYS A 17 4.29 -7.14 3.87
C CYS A 17 5.60 -6.46 3.42
N ALA A 18 6.56 -7.23 2.90
CA ALA A 18 7.82 -6.68 2.39
C ALA A 18 7.60 -5.74 1.20
N TRP A 19 6.71 -6.10 0.28
CA TRP A 19 6.33 -5.24 -0.84
C TRP A 19 5.63 -3.95 -0.36
N ALA A 20 4.71 -4.06 0.61
CA ALA A 20 4.01 -2.91 1.17
C ALA A 20 4.99 -1.95 1.88
N ALA A 21 5.96 -2.48 2.63
CA ALA A 21 7.00 -1.69 3.27
C ALA A 21 7.92 -0.98 2.26
N GLU A 22 8.20 -1.61 1.12
CA GLU A 22 8.91 -0.96 0.01
C GLU A 22 8.12 0.22 -0.55
N GLN A 23 6.83 0.02 -0.83
CA GLN A 23 5.97 1.11 -1.31
C GLN A 23 5.88 2.22 -0.27
N GLU A 24 5.68 1.91 1.01
CA GLU A 24 5.64 2.90 2.09
C GLU A 24 6.90 3.78 2.09
N ARG A 25 8.08 3.16 2.04
CA ARG A 25 9.34 3.92 2.05
C ARG A 25 9.45 4.86 0.86
N THR A 26 9.09 4.41 -0.35
CA THR A 26 9.04 5.26 -1.53
C THR A 26 8.05 6.41 -1.34
N ILE A 27 6.83 6.12 -0.87
CA ILE A 27 5.78 7.12 -0.66
C ILE A 27 6.19 8.15 0.39
N LEU A 28 6.86 7.74 1.47
CA LEU A 28 7.35 8.65 2.49
C LEU A 28 8.45 9.60 1.95
N GLN A 29 9.25 9.13 0.99
CA GLN A 29 10.33 9.90 0.37
C GLN A 29 9.83 10.83 -0.75
N THR A 30 8.94 10.35 -1.61
CA THR A 30 8.57 11.03 -2.87
C THR A 30 7.11 11.48 -2.92
N GLY A 31 6.29 11.09 -1.95
CA GLY A 31 4.88 11.44 -1.89
C GLY A 31 4.65 12.90 -1.49
N VAL A 32 3.47 13.41 -1.86
CA VAL A 32 3.03 14.75 -1.51
C VAL A 32 2.30 14.74 -0.16
N GLY A 33 2.43 15.83 0.60
CA GLY A 33 1.62 16.00 1.81
C GLY A 33 0.13 16.16 1.47
N LEU A 34 -0.72 15.96 2.49
CA LEU A 34 -2.14 16.28 2.38
C LEU A 34 -2.35 17.77 2.09
N GLN A 35 -3.36 18.08 1.26
CA GLN A 35 -3.84 19.45 1.05
C GLN A 35 -4.66 19.92 2.25
N ASP A 36 -4.90 21.23 2.37
CA ASP A 36 -5.59 21.83 3.53
C ASP A 36 -6.97 21.22 3.81
N SER A 37 -7.76 20.95 2.76
CA SER A 37 -9.05 20.27 2.89
C SER A 37 -8.91 18.85 3.44
N GLN A 38 -7.92 18.10 2.95
CA GLN A 38 -7.62 16.73 3.37
C GLN A 38 -7.05 16.69 4.79
N LEU A 39 -6.25 17.68 5.19
CA LEU A 39 -5.77 17.85 6.56
C LEU A 39 -6.93 18.10 7.53
N ALA A 40 -7.87 18.97 7.15
CA ALA A 40 -9.07 19.22 7.94
C ALA A 40 -9.91 17.95 8.12
N ASP A 41 -10.06 17.16 7.05
CA ASP A 41 -10.76 15.88 7.10
C ASP A 41 -10.05 14.86 8.00
N ALA A 42 -8.74 14.69 7.84
CA ALA A 42 -7.93 13.79 8.65
C ALA A 42 -8.00 14.14 10.15
N ARG A 43 -7.97 15.43 10.50
CA ARG A 43 -8.15 15.88 11.90
C ARG A 43 -9.55 15.55 12.41
N ARG A 44 -10.59 15.76 11.60
CA ARG A 44 -11.99 15.53 12.00
C ARG A 44 -12.27 14.08 12.32
N VAL A 45 -11.62 13.15 11.62
CA VAL A 45 -11.74 11.70 11.88
C VAL A 45 -10.75 11.17 12.94
N GLY A 46 -9.98 12.05 13.58
CA GLY A 46 -9.11 11.69 14.69
C GLY A 46 -7.71 11.23 14.32
N VAL A 47 -7.20 11.53 13.12
CA VAL A 47 -5.79 11.26 12.77
C VAL A 47 -4.88 12.12 13.65
N ALA A 48 -3.99 11.48 14.41
CA ALA A 48 -3.14 12.16 15.39
C ALA A 48 -2.07 13.07 14.76
N ARG A 49 -1.45 12.66 13.64
CA ARG A 49 -0.34 13.37 12.97
C ARG A 49 -0.55 13.46 11.45
N PRO A 50 -1.59 14.19 10.99
CA PRO A 50 -1.93 14.24 9.57
C PRO A 50 -0.87 14.97 8.73
N ASP A 51 -0.03 15.79 9.37
CA ASP A 51 1.16 16.45 8.79
C ASP A 51 2.24 15.46 8.31
N ARG A 52 2.27 14.24 8.88
CA ARG A 52 3.22 13.20 8.50
C ARG A 52 2.72 12.29 7.38
N ILE A 53 1.47 12.43 6.96
CA ILE A 53 0.89 11.61 5.90
C ILE A 53 1.46 12.05 4.55
N ARG A 54 1.89 11.07 3.77
CA ARG A 54 2.31 11.24 2.38
C ARG A 54 1.39 10.43 1.47
N LEU A 55 0.96 11.04 0.38
CA LEU A 55 0.18 10.41 -0.68
C LEU A 55 1.02 10.31 -1.94
N PHE A 56 0.95 9.17 -2.61
CA PHE A 56 1.55 9.00 -3.93
C PHE A 56 0.47 8.55 -4.90
N ARG A 57 0.09 9.44 -5.81
CA ARG A 57 -0.97 9.17 -6.78
C ARG A 57 -0.39 8.36 -7.93
N VAL A 58 -0.93 7.16 -8.15
CA VAL A 58 -0.59 6.31 -9.29
C VAL A 58 -1.81 6.12 -10.18
N VAL A 59 -1.59 5.97 -11.49
CA VAL A 59 -2.66 5.63 -12.44
C VAL A 59 -3.06 4.17 -12.30
N ARG A 60 -2.11 3.31 -11.95
CA ARG A 60 -2.29 1.88 -11.69
C ARG A 60 -1.39 1.49 -10.52
N ILE A 61 -1.91 0.67 -9.60
CA ILE A 61 -1.10 0.10 -8.52
C ILE A 61 0.04 -0.71 -9.14
N PRO A 62 1.30 -0.47 -8.74
CA PRO A 62 2.42 -1.23 -9.28
C PRO A 62 2.28 -2.71 -8.91
N SER A 63 2.62 -3.60 -9.84
CA SER A 63 2.69 -5.02 -9.53
C SER A 63 3.86 -5.29 -8.59
N PRO A 64 3.73 -6.25 -7.66
CA PRO A 64 4.87 -6.78 -6.92
C PRO A 64 5.95 -7.32 -7.85
N THR A 65 7.22 -7.18 -7.44
CA THR A 65 8.38 -7.69 -8.19
C THR A 65 8.59 -9.18 -7.97
N HIS A 66 8.21 -9.72 -6.81
CA HIS A 66 8.29 -11.15 -6.54
C HIS A 66 7.27 -11.91 -7.39
N PRO A 67 7.67 -12.91 -8.19
CA PRO A 67 6.81 -13.54 -9.20
C PRO A 67 5.57 -14.21 -8.60
N ASP A 68 5.71 -14.95 -7.49
CA ASP A 68 4.58 -15.63 -6.84
C ASP A 68 3.53 -14.65 -6.31
N LEU A 69 3.99 -13.52 -5.77
CA LEU A 69 3.11 -12.47 -5.26
C LEU A 69 2.46 -11.69 -6.41
N ALA A 70 3.19 -11.47 -7.51
CA ALA A 70 2.63 -10.87 -8.72
C ALA A 70 1.54 -11.74 -9.35
N ALA A 71 1.76 -13.05 -9.43
CA ALA A 71 0.77 -14.02 -9.90
C ALA A 71 -0.49 -13.98 -9.02
N ALA A 72 -0.31 -14.00 -7.69
CA ALA A 72 -1.41 -13.86 -6.73
C ALA A 72 -2.19 -12.55 -6.89
N ALA A 73 -1.49 -11.41 -7.07
CA ALA A 73 -2.11 -10.10 -7.26
C ALA A 73 -2.93 -10.03 -8.57
N SER A 74 -2.50 -10.72 -9.62
CA SER A 74 -3.19 -10.77 -10.92
C SER A 74 -4.43 -11.68 -10.96
N ALA A 75 -4.64 -12.49 -9.92
CA ALA A 75 -5.71 -13.48 -9.87
C ALA A 75 -7.04 -12.96 -9.29
N THR A 76 -7.09 -11.69 -8.87
CA THR A 76 -8.25 -10.98 -8.31
C THR A 76 -8.86 -10.05 -9.36
#